data_AF-A0A836SBV2-F1
#
_entry.id   AF-A0A836SBV2-F1
#
_cell.length_a   1.000
_cell.length_b   1.000
_cell.length_c   1.000
_cell.angle_alpha   90.00
_cell.angle_beta   90.00
_cell.angle_gamma   90.00
#
_symmetry.space_group_name_H-M   'P 1'
#
loop_
_entity.id
_entity.type
_entity.pdbx_description
1 polymer ?
#
loop_
_entity_poly.entity_id
_entity_poly.type
_entity_poly.pdbx_seq_one_letter_code
_entity_poly.pdbx_strand_id
1 'polypeptide(L)'
;MTMMTQELEQRLKNLEVEQDTQDMSLNNFNDFVEEIKKLESILKQIDSYSVSKQKTDYSDLRDLDEIEKLERKLAQIDDEDTIETSKQFQEGKKEKKNNIASLKSFDKTDKSQHKITGSKSTRSAAPSYVICLVFDSQSPQEWSGNGWCESGKGLHYTSPEQAKQTYQKLKKQWPDYPLKIFKR
;
A
#
# COMPACT_ATOMS: atom_id res chain seq x y z
N MET A 1 -7.28 -33.97 -68.69
CA MET A 1 -6.85 -32.56 -68.84
C MET A 1 -7.73 -31.58 -68.07
N THR A 2 -9.05 -31.75 -68.03
CA THR A 2 -10.02 -30.88 -67.32
C THR A 2 -9.96 -30.89 -65.79
N MET A 3 -9.47 -31.97 -65.17
CA MET A 3 -9.30 -32.04 -63.70
C MET A 3 -8.20 -31.11 -63.20
N MET A 4 -7.12 -30.94 -63.98
CA MET A 4 -5.97 -30.13 -63.61
C MET A 4 -6.29 -28.63 -63.68
N THR A 5 -7.17 -28.22 -64.60
CA THR A 5 -7.64 -26.84 -64.71
C THR A 5 -8.55 -26.46 -63.55
N GLN A 6 -9.40 -27.38 -63.08
CA GLN A 6 -10.26 -27.14 -61.90
C GLN A 6 -9.44 -26.98 -60.62
N GLU A 7 -8.37 -27.76 -60.44
CA GLU A 7 -7.48 -27.63 -59.29
C GLU A 7 -6.75 -26.28 -59.27
N LEU A 8 -6.31 -25.81 -60.44
CA LEU A 8 -5.69 -24.49 -60.62
C LEU A 8 -6.67 -23.35 -60.32
N GLU A 9 -7.90 -23.42 -60.82
CA GLU A 9 -8.96 -22.44 -60.54
C GLU A 9 -9.27 -22.37 -59.04
N GLN A 10 -9.36 -23.53 -58.39
CA GLN A 10 -9.62 -23.59 -56.96
C GLN A 10 -8.46 -23.04 -56.13
N ARG A 11 -7.22 -23.29 -56.56
CA ARG A 11 -6.03 -22.73 -55.91
C ARG A 11 -5.96 -21.20 -56.07
N LEU A 12 -6.30 -20.67 -57.24
CA LEU A 12 -6.38 -19.23 -57.48
C LEU A 12 -7.43 -18.57 -56.58
N LYS A 13 -8.62 -19.18 -56.48
CA LYS A 13 -9.69 -18.68 -55.61
C LYS A 13 -9.27 -18.65 -54.14
N ASN A 14 -8.54 -19.67 -53.68
CA ASN A 14 -8.04 -19.69 -52.31
C ASN A 14 -7.00 -18.58 -52.06
N LEU A 15 -6.13 -18.32 -53.04
CA LEU A 15 -5.14 -17.24 -52.96
C LEU A 15 -5.81 -15.85 -52.92
N GLU A 16 -6.88 -15.66 -53.69
CA GLU A 16 -7.64 -14.40 -53.68
C GLU A 16 -8.29 -14.14 -52.31
N VAL A 17 -8.92 -15.16 -51.72
CA VAL A 17 -9.50 -15.07 -50.37
C VAL A 17 -8.42 -14.82 -49.30
N GLU A 18 -7.26 -15.45 -49.43
CA GLU A 18 -6.15 -15.25 -48.52
C GLU A 18 -5.59 -13.83 -48.61
N GLN A 19 -5.47 -13.27 -49.82
CA GLN A 19 -5.05 -11.90 -50.04
C GLN A 19 -6.03 -10.90 -49.41
N ASP A 20 -7.34 -11.07 -49.64
CA ASP A 20 -8.38 -10.22 -49.01
C ASP A 20 -8.31 -10.26 -47.47
N THR A 21 -8.03 -11.44 -46.92
CA THR A 21 -7.87 -11.62 -45.47
C THR A 21 -6.64 -10.90 -44.92
N GLN A 22 -5.53 -10.94 -45.66
CA GLN A 22 -4.31 -10.23 -45.31
C GLN A 22 -4.48 -8.71 -45.39
N ASP A 23 -5.17 -8.21 -46.41
CA ASP A 23 -5.45 -6.78 -46.58
C ASP A 23 -6.35 -6.24 -45.45
N MET A 24 -7.39 -7.00 -45.06
CA MET A 24 -8.19 -6.66 -43.88
C MET A 24 -7.35 -6.64 -42.59
N SER A 25 -6.43 -7.60 -42.43
CA SER A 25 -5.55 -7.65 -41.27
C SER A 25 -4.59 -6.46 -41.23
N LEU A 26 -4.02 -6.07 -42.37
CA LEU A 26 -3.14 -4.91 -42.50
C LEU A 26 -3.86 -3.60 -42.17
N ASN A 27 -5.11 -3.45 -42.59
CA ASN A 27 -5.92 -2.29 -42.23
C ASN A 27 -6.13 -2.19 -40.70
N ASN A 28 -6.44 -3.31 -40.05
CA ASN A 28 -6.53 -3.34 -38.58
C ASN A 28 -5.20 -2.97 -37.90
N PHE A 29 -4.06 -3.41 -38.45
CA PHE A 29 -2.74 -3.01 -37.95
C PHE A 29 -2.50 -1.50 -38.09
N ASN A 30 -2.99 -0.89 -39.17
CA ASN A 30 -2.86 0.55 -39.36
C ASN A 30 -3.63 1.35 -38.31
N ASP A 31 -4.81 0.89 -37.90
CA ASP A 31 -5.57 1.49 -36.81
C ASP A 31 -4.81 1.43 -35.47
N PHE A 32 -4.15 0.30 -35.18
CA PHE A 32 -3.29 0.19 -33.99
C PHE A 32 -2.09 1.14 -34.05
N VAL A 33 -1.49 1.34 -35.22
CA VAL A 33 -0.37 2.29 -35.38
C VAL A 33 -0.81 3.71 -35.08
N GLU A 34 -1.99 4.12 -35.52
CA GLU A 34 -2.53 5.45 -35.22
C GLU A 34 -2.88 5.62 -33.72
N GLU A 35 -3.43 4.58 -33.08
CA GLU A 35 -3.67 4.57 -31.63
C GLU A 35 -2.37 4.71 -30.83
N ILE A 36 -1.30 4.01 -31.25
CA ILE A 36 0.04 4.13 -30.65
C ILE A 36 0.57 5.57 -30.76
N LYS A 37 0.51 6.18 -31.95
CA LYS A 37 0.94 7.58 -32.14
C LYS A 37 0.18 8.55 -31.24
N LYS A 38 -1.14 8.33 -31.08
CA LYS A 38 -1.97 9.15 -30.20
C LYS A 38 -1.54 9.03 -28.73
N LEU A 39 -1.29 7.81 -28.26
CA LEU A 39 -0.80 7.56 -26.90
C LEU A 39 0.59 8.17 -26.66
N GLU A 40 1.50 8.06 -27.63
CA GLU A 40 2.83 8.70 -27.57
C GLU A 40 2.72 10.23 -27.46
N SER A 41 1.81 10.84 -28.23
CA SER A 41 1.57 12.29 -28.15
C SER A 41 1.07 12.72 -26.76
N ILE A 42 0.19 11.93 -26.15
CA ILE A 42 -0.34 12.21 -24.80
C ILE A 42 0.77 12.08 -23.76
N LEU A 43 1.59 11.02 -23.83
CA LEU A 43 2.71 10.83 -22.92
C LEU A 43 3.71 11.98 -23.00
N LYS A 44 4.05 12.43 -24.20
CA LYS A 44 4.91 13.60 -24.41
C LYS A 44 4.33 14.88 -23.79
N GLN A 45 3.00 15.03 -23.81
CA GLN A 45 2.32 16.15 -23.17
C GLN A 45 2.37 16.06 -21.64
N ILE A 46 2.24 14.87 -21.07
CA ILE A 46 2.36 14.64 -19.62
C ILE A 46 3.79 14.92 -19.15
N ASP A 47 4.81 14.48 -19.88
CA ASP A 47 6.22 14.77 -19.54
C ASP A 47 6.55 16.26 -19.61
N SER A 48 5.83 17.01 -20.45
CA SER A 48 5.96 18.48 -20.53
C SER A 48 5.27 19.22 -19.37
N TYR A 49 4.43 18.54 -18.59
CA TYR A 49 3.82 19.09 -17.37
C TYR A 49 4.83 19.06 -16.22
N SER A 50 5.81 19.97 -16.27
CA SER A 50 6.56 20.31 -15.06
C SER A 50 5.59 21.00 -14.11
N VAL A 51 5.18 20.31 -13.04
CA VAL A 51 4.48 20.94 -11.92
C VAL A 51 5.41 22.03 -11.40
N SER A 52 5.14 23.28 -11.76
CA SER A 52 5.77 24.42 -11.11
C SER A 52 5.42 24.28 -9.65
N LYS A 53 6.40 23.91 -8.81
CA LYS A 53 6.27 23.99 -7.36
C LYS A 53 6.08 25.46 -7.04
N GLN A 54 4.84 25.93 -7.11
CA GLN A 54 4.48 27.20 -6.52
C GLN A 54 4.86 27.06 -5.05
N LYS A 55 5.78 27.91 -4.63
CA LYS A 55 6.25 27.98 -3.25
C LYS A 55 5.09 28.59 -2.46
N THR A 56 4.10 27.78 -2.12
CA THR A 56 2.98 28.21 -1.29
C THR A 56 3.56 28.53 0.08
N ASP A 57 3.51 29.81 0.46
CA ASP A 57 3.90 30.23 1.79
C ASP A 57 2.75 29.86 2.75
N TYR A 58 3.01 28.90 3.63
CA TYR A 58 2.06 28.43 4.64
C TYR A 58 2.22 29.16 5.98
N SER A 59 2.98 30.26 6.01
CA SER A 59 3.23 31.03 7.24
C SER A 59 1.92 31.51 7.88
N ASP A 60 0.90 31.85 7.08
CA ASP A 60 -0.40 32.33 7.57
C ASP A 60 -1.31 31.23 8.15
N LEU A 61 -0.99 29.95 7.91
CA LEU A 61 -1.72 28.81 8.47
C LEU A 61 -1.20 28.37 9.84
N ARG A 62 -0.10 28.97 10.30
CA ARG A 62 0.54 28.61 11.56
C ARG A 62 0.11 29.59 12.65
N ASP A 63 -0.93 29.23 13.40
CA ASP A 63 -1.37 29.99 14.57
C ASP A 63 -0.36 29.79 15.72
N LEU A 64 0.64 30.68 15.78
CA LEU A 64 1.72 30.63 16.76
C LEU A 64 1.21 30.83 18.19
N ASP A 65 0.12 31.56 18.37
CA ASP A 65 -0.47 31.83 19.69
C ASP A 65 -1.14 30.57 20.26
N GLU A 66 -1.82 29.79 19.42
CA GLU A 66 -2.37 28.49 19.82
C GLU A 66 -1.27 27.49 20.16
N ILE A 67 -0.19 27.46 19.38
CA ILE A 67 0.97 26.61 19.63
C ILE A 67 1.62 26.97 20.97
N GLU A 68 1.88 28.24 21.23
CA GLU A 68 2.49 28.69 22.49
C GLU A 68 1.62 28.36 23.71
N LYS A 69 0.29 28.48 23.56
CA LYS A 69 -0.66 28.11 24.61
C LYS A 69 -0.66 26.62 24.89
N LEU A 70 -0.53 25.78 23.86
CA LEU A 70 -0.43 24.33 24.01
C LEU A 70 0.91 23.90 24.63
N GLU A 71 2.00 24.56 24.27
CA GLU A 71 3.32 24.35 24.88
C GLU A 71 3.33 24.70 26.37
N ARG A 72 2.73 25.83 26.76
CA ARG A 72 2.56 26.19 28.19
C ARG A 72 1.73 25.17 28.97
N LYS A 73 0.66 24.64 28.36
CA LYS A 73 -0.17 23.61 28.99
C LYS A 73 0.58 22.28 29.17
N LEU A 74 1.40 21.89 28.20
CA LEU A 74 2.24 20.68 28.31
C LEU A 74 3.27 20.83 29.44
N ALA A 75 3.94 21.98 29.53
CA ALA A 75 4.88 22.25 30.62
C ALA A 75 4.19 22.18 31.99
N GLN A 76 2.97 22.69 32.10
CA GLN A 76 2.20 22.64 33.33
C GLN A 76 1.81 21.21 33.74
N ILE A 77 1.55 20.31 32.78
CA ILE A 77 1.25 18.89 33.05
C ILE A 77 2.51 18.16 33.54
N ASP A 78 3.68 18.42 32.94
CA ASP A 78 4.96 17.84 33.38
C ASP A 78 5.32 18.25 34.82
N ASP A 79 4.95 19.47 35.24
CA ASP A 79 5.14 19.96 36.60
C ASP A 79 4.11 19.39 37.61
N GLU A 80 2.91 18.99 37.17
CA GLU A 80 1.85 18.47 38.06
C GLU A 80 2.06 16.98 38.40
N ASP A 81 2.55 16.17 37.44
CA ASP A 81 2.90 14.75 37.65
C ASP A 81 4.10 14.56 38.59
N THR A 82 4.99 15.56 38.71
CA THR A 82 6.13 15.52 39.65
C THR A 82 5.71 15.84 41.09
N ILE A 83 4.61 16.57 41.31
CA ILE A 83 4.13 16.95 42.64
C ILE A 83 3.28 15.85 43.29
N GLU A 84 2.45 15.12 42.52
CA GLU A 84 1.66 14.01 43.07
C GLU A 84 2.52 12.81 43.48
N THR A 85 3.57 12.50 42.72
CA THR A 85 4.49 11.39 43.04
C THR A 85 5.32 11.66 44.30
N SER A 86 5.51 12.93 44.69
CA SER A 86 6.35 13.32 45.83
C SER A 86 5.60 13.36 47.18
N LYS A 87 4.27 13.53 47.17
CA LYS A 87 3.46 13.55 48.41
C LYS A 87 3.12 12.17 48.94
N GLN A 88 3.13 11.13 48.10
CA GLN A 88 2.79 9.77 48.52
C GLN A 88 3.95 8.99 49.19
N PHE A 89 5.18 9.52 49.15
CA PHE A 89 6.39 8.83 49.66
C PHE A 89 6.84 9.25 51.07
N GLN A 90 6.15 10.16 51.77
CA GLN A 90 6.57 10.64 53.10
C GLN A 90 5.70 10.19 54.29
N GLU A 91 4.53 9.60 54.10
CA GLU A 91 3.75 9.02 55.21
C GLU A 91 3.69 7.50 55.12
N GLY A 92 4.62 6.81 55.79
CA GLY A 92 4.49 5.36 56.01
C GLY A 92 5.79 4.56 56.07
N LYS A 93 6.69 4.88 57.01
CA LYS A 93 7.72 3.91 57.44
C LYS A 93 7.56 3.55 58.91
N LYS A 94 6.63 2.61 59.19
CA LYS A 94 6.77 1.64 60.28
C LYS A 94 6.15 0.29 59.88
N GLU A 95 7.03 -0.70 59.78
CA GLU A 95 6.83 -2.09 60.24
C GLU A 95 5.66 -2.93 59.69
N LYS A 96 5.94 -3.94 58.85
CA LYS A 96 6.06 -5.38 59.23
C LYS A 96 6.05 -6.31 58.01
N LYS A 97 6.77 -7.42 58.18
CA LYS A 97 6.88 -8.54 57.24
C LYS A 97 5.66 -9.50 57.35
N ASN A 98 5.42 -10.23 56.26
CA ASN A 98 5.00 -11.65 56.15
C ASN A 98 3.64 -11.97 55.47
N ASN A 99 3.72 -13.00 54.60
CA ASN A 99 2.68 -13.94 54.12
C ASN A 99 1.69 -13.43 53.06
N ILE A 100 1.76 -13.85 51.80
CA ILE A 100 1.52 -15.18 51.18
C ILE A 100 0.05 -15.63 51.24
N ALA A 101 -0.50 -15.74 50.02
CA ALA A 101 -1.50 -16.68 49.49
C ALA A 101 -2.98 -16.26 49.37
N SER A 102 -3.50 -16.68 48.21
CA SER A 102 -4.90 -16.93 47.82
C SER A 102 -5.78 -15.74 47.45
N LEU A 103 -6.56 -15.75 46.38
CA LEU A 103 -6.70 -16.64 45.22
C LEU A 103 -7.68 -15.94 44.26
N LYS A 104 -7.34 -15.90 42.97
CA LYS A 104 -8.19 -15.83 41.74
C LYS A 104 -9.68 -15.41 41.85
N SER A 105 -10.09 -14.48 40.98
CA SER A 105 -11.17 -14.73 40.00
C SER A 105 -11.14 -13.74 38.82
N PHE A 106 -11.75 -14.19 37.72
CA PHE A 106 -11.60 -13.81 36.33
C PHE A 106 -12.25 -12.49 35.84
N ASP A 107 -11.68 -12.04 34.72
CA ASP A 107 -12.26 -11.44 33.49
C ASP A 107 -12.77 -9.98 33.39
N LYS A 108 -12.23 -9.34 32.34
CA LYS A 108 -12.74 -8.23 31.49
C LYS A 108 -12.82 -6.85 32.17
N THR A 109 -12.34 -5.74 31.60
CA THR A 109 -12.11 -5.38 30.20
C THR A 109 -11.21 -4.12 30.11
N ASP A 110 -10.45 -4.06 29.02
CA ASP A 110 -10.12 -2.87 28.21
C ASP A 110 -9.15 -1.75 28.65
N LYS A 111 -8.14 -1.62 27.79
CA LYS A 111 -7.45 -0.42 27.26
C LYS A 111 -6.45 0.30 28.17
N SER A 112 -5.34 0.83 27.67
CA SER A 112 -4.55 0.69 26.43
C SER A 112 -3.57 1.86 26.51
N GLN A 113 -2.29 1.63 26.81
CA GLN A 113 -1.18 2.44 26.32
C GLN A 113 0.11 1.63 26.53
N HIS A 114 0.85 1.33 25.46
CA HIS A 114 2.31 1.37 25.48
C HIS A 114 2.84 1.46 24.04
N LYS A 115 3.27 2.67 23.69
CA LYS A 115 4.55 3.04 23.06
C LYS A 115 5.43 1.83 22.64
N ILE A 116 5.69 1.68 21.34
CA ILE A 116 6.73 0.80 20.79
C ILE A 116 7.41 1.55 19.63
N THR A 117 8.43 2.36 19.89
CA THR A 117 9.87 1.99 19.74
C THR A 117 10.16 1.09 18.55
N GLY A 118 10.94 1.61 17.60
CA GLY A 118 11.47 0.83 16.49
C GLY A 118 12.19 -0.42 17.00
N SER A 119 11.57 -1.57 16.79
CA SER A 119 12.20 -2.87 17.00
C SER A 119 12.66 -3.38 15.64
N LYS A 120 13.99 -3.44 15.46
CA LYS A 120 14.59 -4.32 14.47
C LYS A 120 14.10 -5.73 14.77
N SER A 121 13.15 -6.20 13.97
CA SER A 121 12.54 -7.52 14.13
C SER A 121 13.59 -8.60 13.90
N THR A 122 13.91 -9.30 14.98
CA THR A 122 14.65 -10.55 14.98
C THR A 122 13.95 -11.57 14.10
N ARG A 123 14.70 -12.13 13.15
CA ARG A 123 14.38 -13.31 12.34
C ARG A 123 13.53 -14.32 13.11
N SER A 124 12.25 -14.40 12.77
CA SER A 124 11.42 -15.59 12.97
C SER A 124 11.20 -16.21 11.60
N ALA A 125 11.58 -17.48 11.46
CA ALA A 125 11.54 -18.26 10.22
C ALA A 125 10.11 -18.71 9.84
N ALA A 126 9.11 -17.87 10.13
CA ALA A 126 7.74 -18.07 9.69
C ALA A 126 7.54 -17.34 8.35
N PRO A 127 6.94 -17.99 7.34
CA PRO A 127 6.68 -17.33 6.07
C PRO A 127 5.75 -16.14 6.30
N SER A 128 6.17 -14.97 5.83
CA SER A 128 5.39 -13.75 5.94
C SER A 128 4.84 -13.38 4.56
N TYR A 129 3.57 -13.01 4.49
CA TYR A 129 2.92 -12.66 3.23
C TYR A 129 2.73 -11.15 3.17
N VAL A 130 2.99 -10.55 2.01
CA VAL A 130 2.78 -9.11 1.77
C VAL A 130 1.93 -8.93 0.53
N ILE A 131 1.09 -7.90 0.51
CA ILE A 131 0.30 -7.54 -0.68
C ILE A 131 1.03 -6.40 -1.38
N CYS A 132 1.31 -6.57 -2.67
CA CYS A 132 2.02 -5.59 -3.47
C CYS A 132 1.17 -5.10 -4.63
N LEU A 133 1.38 -3.82 -4.96
CA LEU A 133 0.99 -3.17 -6.19
C LEU A 133 2.15 -3.30 -7.19
N VAL A 134 1.87 -3.89 -8.36
CA VAL A 134 2.89 -4.39 -9.30
C VAL A 134 2.85 -3.64 -10.64
N PHE A 135 2.69 -2.31 -10.60
CA PHE A 135 2.85 -1.49 -11.81
C PHE A 135 4.26 -1.64 -12.38
N ASP A 136 5.27 -1.54 -11.52
CA ASP A 136 6.67 -1.79 -11.86
C ASP A 136 7.17 -3.06 -11.18
N SER A 137 7.59 -4.03 -11.99
CA SER A 137 8.09 -5.33 -11.47
C SER A 137 9.43 -5.21 -10.73
N GLN A 138 10.17 -4.12 -10.95
CA GLN A 138 11.48 -3.85 -10.32
C GLN A 138 11.35 -3.26 -8.90
N SER A 139 10.28 -2.51 -8.63
CA SER A 139 10.06 -1.82 -7.35
C SER A 139 8.58 -1.87 -6.94
N PRO A 140 8.05 -3.06 -6.62
CA PRO A 140 6.66 -3.19 -6.22
C PRO A 140 6.41 -2.43 -4.91
N GLN A 141 5.32 -1.66 -4.88
CA GLN A 141 4.88 -0.98 -3.66
C GLN A 141 4.08 -1.94 -2.79
N GLU A 142 4.25 -1.89 -1.48
CA GLU A 142 3.61 -2.79 -0.53
C GLU A 142 2.44 -2.10 0.19
N TRP A 143 1.41 -2.87 0.53
CA TRP A 143 0.26 -2.37 1.28
C TRP A 143 0.59 -2.30 2.77
N SER A 144 0.47 -1.13 3.39
CA SER A 144 0.73 -0.91 4.82
C SER A 144 -0.50 -1.07 5.73
N GLY A 145 -1.69 -1.26 5.15
CA GLY A 145 -2.97 -1.18 5.87
C GLY A 145 -3.70 0.14 5.66
N ASN A 146 -2.96 1.25 5.50
CA ASN A 146 -3.50 2.60 5.33
C ASN A 146 -3.12 3.23 3.98
N GLY A 147 -2.26 2.58 3.19
CA GLY A 147 -1.78 3.09 1.91
C GLY A 147 -0.64 2.27 1.32
N TRP A 148 -0.21 2.65 0.12
CA TRP A 148 0.94 2.05 -0.58
C TRP A 148 2.25 2.65 -0.06
N CYS A 149 3.23 1.79 0.20
CA CYS A 149 4.54 2.18 0.70
C CYS A 149 5.65 1.45 -0.06
N GLU A 150 6.90 1.84 0.17
CA GLU A 150 8.07 1.19 -0.42
C GLU A 150 8.17 -0.29 -0.01
N SER A 151 8.85 -1.09 -0.84
CA SER A 151 9.09 -2.49 -0.51
C SER A 151 9.84 -2.65 0.83
N GLY A 152 9.39 -3.60 1.65
CA GLY A 152 9.90 -3.88 2.99
C GLY A 152 9.21 -3.09 4.11
N LYS A 153 8.39 -2.09 3.79
CA LYS A 153 7.63 -1.30 4.77
C LYS A 153 6.15 -1.71 4.85
N GLY A 154 5.75 -2.72 4.08
CA GLY A 154 4.39 -3.23 4.04
C GLY A 154 3.95 -3.94 5.32
N LEU A 155 2.64 -4.13 5.42
CA LEU A 155 2.04 -4.98 6.43
C LEU A 155 2.32 -6.45 6.11
N HIS A 156 2.94 -7.14 7.06
CA HIS A 156 3.24 -8.56 6.95
C HIS A 156 2.12 -9.38 7.57
N TYR A 157 1.52 -10.26 6.78
CA TYR A 157 0.53 -11.23 7.21
C TYR A 157 1.21 -12.54 7.59
N THR A 158 0.86 -13.09 8.75
CA THR A 158 1.41 -14.36 9.23
C THR A 158 0.71 -15.57 8.61
N SER A 159 -0.51 -15.39 8.11
CA SER A 159 -1.32 -16.43 7.47
C SER A 159 -1.67 -16.05 6.01
N PRO A 160 -1.62 -17.01 5.07
CA PRO A 160 -2.02 -16.77 3.69
C PRO A 160 -3.53 -16.45 3.56
N GLU A 161 -4.37 -16.98 4.46
CA GLU A 161 -5.80 -16.70 4.51
C GLU A 161 -6.06 -15.22 4.84
N GLN A 162 -5.31 -14.67 5.80
CA GLN A 162 -5.41 -13.26 6.18
C GLN A 162 -4.99 -12.34 5.03
N ALA A 163 -3.90 -12.68 4.33
CA ALA A 163 -3.46 -11.97 3.14
C ALA A 163 -4.52 -12.04 2.02
N LYS A 164 -5.11 -13.21 1.78
CA LYS A 164 -6.19 -13.37 0.79
C LYS A 164 -7.43 -12.56 1.13
N GLN A 165 -7.84 -12.52 2.39
CA GLN A 165 -9.01 -11.75 2.80
C GLN A 165 -8.79 -10.24 2.54
N THR A 166 -7.62 -9.73 2.91
CA THR A 166 -7.28 -8.32 2.64
C THR A 166 -7.16 -8.07 1.14
N TYR A 167 -6.50 -8.95 0.40
CA TYR A 167 -6.38 -8.87 -1.05
C TYR A 167 -7.74 -8.78 -1.75
N GLN A 168 -8.72 -9.60 -1.35
CA GLN A 168 -10.07 -9.56 -1.91
C GLN A 168 -10.79 -8.24 -1.62
N LYS A 169 -10.60 -7.65 -0.42
CA LYS A 169 -11.13 -6.32 -0.10
C LYS A 169 -10.49 -5.25 -0.97
N LEU A 170 -9.17 -5.26 -1.11
CA LEU A 170 -8.43 -4.31 -1.96
C LEU A 170 -8.83 -4.45 -3.43
N LYS A 171 -9.02 -5.69 -3.93
CA LYS A 171 -9.44 -5.93 -5.32
C LYS A 171 -10.88 -5.48 -5.59
N LYS A 172 -11.76 -5.47 -4.58
CA LYS A 172 -13.09 -4.85 -4.71
C LYS A 172 -13.04 -3.33 -4.73
N GLN A 173 -12.15 -2.72 -3.94
CA GLN A 173 -11.95 -1.27 -3.90
C GLN A 173 -11.24 -0.75 -5.15
N TRP A 174 -10.29 -1.53 -5.67
CA TRP A 174 -9.47 -1.20 -6.83
C TRP A 174 -9.40 -2.40 -7.80
N PRO A 175 -10.47 -2.62 -8.60
CA PRO A 175 -10.56 -3.77 -9.51
C PRO A 175 -9.49 -3.75 -10.59
N ASP A 176 -9.11 -2.57 -11.08
CA ASP A 176 -8.17 -2.42 -12.19
C ASP A 176 -6.70 -2.45 -11.75
N TYR A 177 -6.43 -2.43 -10.43
CA TYR A 177 -5.07 -2.37 -9.92
C TYR A 177 -4.38 -3.75 -10.00
N PRO A 178 -3.11 -3.79 -10.46
CA PRO A 178 -2.33 -5.03 -10.56
C PRO A 178 -1.79 -5.42 -9.17
N LEU A 179 -2.65 -6.05 -8.37
CA LEU A 179 -2.31 -6.51 -7.02
C LEU A 179 -1.80 -7.96 -7.06
N LYS A 180 -0.78 -8.29 -6.26
CA LYS A 180 -0.32 -9.66 -6.03
C LYS A 180 0.08 -9.88 -4.58
N ILE A 181 -0.06 -11.12 -4.10
CA ILE A 181 0.45 -11.54 -2.79
C ILE A 181 1.83 -12.16 -3.00
N PHE A 182 2.83 -11.66 -2.28
CA PHE A 182 4.18 -12.22 -2.25
C PHE A 182 4.44 -12.92 -0.92
N LYS A 183 5.17 -14.03 -0.97
CA LYS A 183 5.68 -14.75 0.20
C LYS A 183 7.14 -14.30 0.43
N ARG A 184 7.45 -13.89 1.66
CA ARG A 184 8.74 -13.45 2.16
C ARG A 184 9.24 -14.40 3.23
#